data_AF-A0A8J2JFF5-F1
#
_entry.id   AF-A0A8J2JFF5-F1
#
_cell.length_a   1.000
_cell.length_b   1.000
_cell.length_c   1.000
_cell.angle_alpha   90.00
_cell.angle_beta   90.00
_cell.angle_gamma   90.00
#
_symmetry.space_group_name_H-M   'P 1'
#
loop_
_entity.id
_entity.type
_entity.pdbx_description
1 polymer ?
#
loop_
_entity_poly.entity_id
_entity_poly.type
_entity_poly.pdbx_seq_one_letter_code
_entity_poly.pdbx_strand_id
1 'polypeptide(L)' 'NYPHPLGNCRKYLRCHKHGVRPRLLECRPGKTFDPFSRECLDELEARDCKACNKPIGYKIPHEK' A
#
# COMPACT_ATOMS: atom_id res chain seq x y z
N ASN A 1 -9.50 -0.51 0.71
CA ASN A 1 -8.26 0.28 0.56
C ASN A 1 -7.34 -0.46 -0.39
N TYR A 2 -6.63 0.25 -1.27
CA TYR A 2 -5.80 -0.29 -2.33
C TYR A 2 -4.41 0.36 -2.35
N PRO A 3 -3.36 -0.33 -2.81
CA PRO A 3 -2.02 0.23 -2.92
C PRO A 3 -1.96 1.49 -3.78
N HIS A 4 -0.96 2.34 -3.52
CA HIS A 4 -0.64 3.45 -4.43
C HIS A 4 -0.09 2.91 -5.76
N PRO A 5 -0.59 3.38 -6.91
CA PRO A 5 -0.23 2.83 -8.23
C PRO A 5 1.24 3.04 -8.62
N LEU A 6 1.89 4.08 -8.09
CA LEU A 6 3.31 4.35 -8.34
C LEU A 6 4.23 3.76 -7.25
N GLY A 7 3.73 2.87 -6.39
CA GLY A 7 4.54 2.29 -5.32
C GLY A 7 4.90 3.29 -4.22
N ASN A 8 4.00 4.22 -3.87
CA ASN A 8 4.21 5.02 -2.65
C ASN A 8 3.59 4.29 -1.46
N CYS A 9 4.42 3.61 -0.69
CA CYS A 9 4.03 2.87 0.52
C CYS A 9 3.24 3.66 1.56
N ARG A 10 3.51 4.95 1.66
CA ARG A 10 2.87 5.80 2.65
C ARG A 10 1.49 6.23 2.19
N LYS A 11 1.14 6.01 0.93
CA LYS A 11 -0.14 6.41 0.36
C LYS A 11 -0.97 5.20 -0.06
N TYR A 12 -2.28 5.35 -0.02
CA TYR A 12 -3.21 4.33 -0.45
C TYR A 12 -4.49 4.96 -1.00
N LEU A 13 -5.19 4.21 -1.84
CA LEU A 13 -6.47 4.62 -2.41
C LEU A 13 -7.62 4.04 -1.58
N ARG A 14 -8.56 4.89 -1.19
CA ARG A 14 -9.81 4.49 -0.55
C ARG A 14 -10.99 4.74 -1.47
N CYS A 15 -11.65 3.66 -1.86
CA CYS A 15 -12.92 3.70 -2.56
C CYS A 15 -14.05 3.80 -1.53
N HIS A 16 -14.96 4.77 -1.70
CA HIS A 16 -16.11 4.95 -0.81
C HIS A 16 -17.37 4.27 -1.34
N LYS A 17 -17.74 4.54 -2.59
CA LYS A 17 -18.91 3.97 -3.28
C LYS A 17 -18.59 3.75 -4.75
N HIS A 18 -19.31 2.83 -5.38
CA HIS A 18 -19.22 2.58 -6.82
C HIS A 18 -19.53 3.88 -7.60
N GLY A 19 -18.74 4.19 -8.63
CA GLY A 19 -18.89 5.42 -9.43
C GLY A 19 -18.31 6.70 -8.81
N VAL A 20 -17.79 6.66 -7.58
CA VAL A 20 -17.11 7.81 -6.96
C VAL A 20 -15.60 7.67 -7.16
N ARG A 21 -14.93 8.78 -7.52
CA ARG A 21 -13.47 8.82 -7.66
C ARG A 21 -12.81 8.37 -6.34
N PRO A 22 -11.84 7.45 -6.40
CA PRO A 22 -11.12 7.01 -5.22
C PRO A 22 -10.34 8.19 -4.62
N ARG A 23 -10.27 8.24 -3.29
CA ARG A 23 -9.48 9.25 -2.58
C ARG A 23 -8.08 8.72 -2.32
N LEU A 24 -7.07 9.54 -2.59
CA LEU A 24 -5.71 9.28 -2.16
C LEU A 24 -5.55 9.71 -0.71
N LEU A 25 -5.17 8.77 0.15
CA LEU A 25 -4.92 8.99 1.58
C LEU A 25 -3.48 8.65 1.90
N GLU A 26 -2.96 9.23 2.98
CA GLU A 26 -1.62 8.96 3.50
C GLU A 26 -1.71 8.31 4.89
N CYS A 27 -0.83 7.35 5.15
CA CYS A 27 -0.61 6.77 6.46
C CYS A 27 0.02 7.81 7.41
N ARG A 28 -0.12 7.57 8.71
CA ARG A 28 0.58 8.37 9.72
C ARG A 28 2.10 8.29 9.50
N PRO A 29 2.88 9.31 9.94
CA PRO A 29 4.34 9.25 9.90
C PRO A 29 4.88 7.96 10.55
N GLY A 30 5.84 7.30 9.90
CA GLY A 30 6.41 6.03 10.35
C GLY A 30 5.52 4.80 10.12
N LYS A 31 4.36 4.97 9.45
CA LYS A 31 3.48 3.87 9.06
C LYS A 31 3.36 3.77 7.56
N THR A 32 2.99 2.57 7.14
CA THR A 32 3.03 2.12 5.77
C THR A 32 1.79 1.29 5.47
N PHE A 33 1.21 1.47 4.29
CA PHE A 33 0.04 0.73 3.87
C PHE A 33 0.39 -0.72 3.56
N ASP A 34 -0.28 -1.64 4.23
CA ASP A 34 -0.24 -3.07 3.98
C ASP A 34 -1.51 -3.48 3.19
N PRO A 35 -1.39 -3.97 1.95
CA PRO A 35 -2.55 -4.32 1.14
C PRO A 35 -3.23 -5.61 1.59
N PHE A 36 -2.56 -6.44 2.41
CA PHE A 36 -3.09 -7.69 2.92
C PHE A 36 -4.08 -7.46 4.06
N SER A 37 -3.68 -6.68 5.08
CA SER A 37 -4.56 -6.21 6.16
C SER A 37 -5.48 -5.07 5.72
N ARG A 38 -5.13 -4.36 4.63
CA ARG A 38 -5.78 -3.15 4.11
C ARG A 38 -5.70 -1.97 5.07
N GLU A 39 -4.65 -1.92 5.89
CA GLU A 39 -4.43 -0.92 6.94
C GLU A 39 -3.00 -0.36 6.91
N CYS A 40 -2.77 0.72 7.66
CA CYS A 40 -1.44 1.27 7.85
C CYS A 40 -0.77 0.60 9.06
N LEU A 41 0.24 -0.22 8.80
CA LEU A 41 1.03 -0.91 9.83
C LEU A 41 2.38 -0.21 10.02
N ASP A 42 3.12 -0.61 11.05
CA ASP A 42 4.51 -0.18 11.18
C ASP A 42 5.37 -0.74 10.04
N GLU A 43 6.41 -0.02 9.63
CA GLU A 43 7.18 -0.33 8.40
C GLU A 43 7.77 -1.74 8.39
N LEU A 44 8.09 -2.28 9.56
CA LEU A 44 8.65 -3.62 9.72
C LEU A 44 7.61 -4.74 9.56
N GLU A 45 6.34 -4.42 9.82
CA GLU A 45 5.19 -5.34 9.80
C GLU A 45 4.50 -5.38 8.45
N ALA A 46 4.48 -4.26 7.72
CA ALA A 46 3.89 -4.18 6.39
C ALA A 46 4.62 -5.12 5.41
N ARG A 47 3.88 -6.05 4.82
CA ARG A 47 4.43 -7.17 4.04
C ARG A 47 4.82 -6.75 2.63
N ASP A 48 4.06 -5.85 2.04
CA ASP A 48 4.17 -5.52 0.61
C ASP A 48 4.90 -4.19 0.34
N CYS A 49 5.08 -3.35 1.35
CA CYS A 49 5.81 -2.11 1.17
C CYS A 49 7.33 -2.27 1.13
N LYS A 50 7.89 -3.37 1.67
CA LYS A 50 9.32 -3.69 1.50
C LYS A 50 9.72 -3.77 0.02
N ALA A 51 8.73 -3.87 -0.86
CA ALA A 51 8.86 -3.81 -2.29
C ALA A 51 9.11 -2.37 -2.80
N CYS A 52 8.48 -1.30 -2.31
CA CYS A 52 8.54 0.03 -2.96
C CYS A 52 9.91 0.76 -2.93
N ASN A 53 10.88 0.29 -2.13
CA ASN A 53 12.27 0.74 -2.22
C ASN A 53 13.11 -0.06 -3.23
N LYS A 54 12.53 -1.08 -3.85
CA LYS A 54 13.22 -1.79 -4.92
C LYS A 54 12.92 -1.09 -6.27
N PRO A 55 13.87 -1.08 -7.22
CA PRO A 55 13.67 -0.56 -8.58
C PRO A 55 12.75 -1.48 -9.38
N ILE A 56 11.74 -0.90 -10.04
CA ILE A 56 10.65 -1.55 -10.80
C ILE A 56 11.12 -2.89 -11.42
N GLY A 57 10.69 -4.03 -10.86
CA GLY A 57 11.10 -5.37 -11.34
C GLY A 57 11.00 -6.56 -10.36
N TYR A 58 10.62 -6.34 -9.11
CA TYR A 58 10.59 -7.40 -8.08
C TYR A 58 9.20 -8.01 -8.01
N LYS A 59 9.10 -9.23 -8.54
CA LYS A 59 7.97 -10.13 -8.31
C LYS A 59 7.73 -10.24 -6.79
N ILE A 60 6.54 -9.85 -6.34
CA ILE A 60 6.05 -10.16 -5.00
C ILE A 60 5.92 -11.69 -4.96
N PRO A 61 6.67 -12.43 -4.13
CA PRO A 61 6.45 -13.85 -3.99
C PRO A 61 5.07 -14.04 -3.32
N HIS A 62 4.10 -14.47 -4.12
CA HIS A 62 2.90 -15.12 -3.62
C HIS A 62 3.38 -16.43 -2.97
N GLU A 63 3.55 -16.43 -1.66
CA GLU A 63 3.75 -17.68 -0.93
C GLU A 63 2.46 -18.50 -1.05
N LYS A 64 2.67 -19.78 -1.36
CA LYS A 64 1.71 -20.76 -1.89
C LYS A 64 0.64 -21.16 -0.88
#